data_AF-A0A372QE02-F1
#
_entry.id   AF-A0A372QE02-F1
#
_cell.length_a   1.000
_cell.length_b   1.000
_cell.length_c   1.000
_cell.angle_alpha   90.00
_cell.angle_beta   90.00
_cell.angle_gamma   90.00
#
_symmetry.space_group_name_H-M   'P 1'
#
loop_
_entity.id
_entity.type
_entity.pdbx_description
1 polymer ?
#
loop_
_entity_poly.entity_id
_entity_poly.type
_entity_poly.pdbx_seq_one_letter_code
_entity_poly.pdbx_strand_id
1 'polypeptide(L)'
;MYSRKVNDPISPHSERLVSYMNTHPATILGYAKYYGETRSAVSARMVDIDSNGFVVEVEEENGSKSEVHIKFKIRLRSYEEVRPTLTRMAQEAEDALGLVKYICIIFINCYLY
;
A
#
# COMPACT_ATOMS: atom_id res chain seq x y z
N MET A 1 17.04 -8.99 3.84
CA MET A 1 17.51 -7.98 2.87
C MET A 1 16.67 -8.11 1.61
N TYR A 2 15.62 -7.30 1.48
CA TYR A 2 14.86 -7.23 0.24
C TYR A 2 15.69 -6.50 -0.82
N SER A 3 16.00 -7.22 -1.88
CA SER A 3 16.86 -6.77 -2.98
C SER A 3 16.19 -5.60 -3.70
N ARG A 4 16.53 -4.35 -3.36
CA ARG A 4 16.25 -3.19 -4.23
C ARG A 4 16.74 -3.54 -5.62
N LYS A 5 15.86 -3.75 -6.60
CA LYS A 5 16.34 -3.96 -7.96
C LYS A 5 16.84 -2.62 -8.44
N VAL A 6 18.08 -2.60 -8.89
CA VAL A 6 18.82 -1.45 -9.39
C VAL A 6 18.16 -0.79 -10.62
N ASN A 7 16.99 -1.26 -11.07
CA ASN A 7 16.30 -0.78 -12.27
C ASN A 7 14.76 -0.81 -12.14
N ASP A 8 14.23 -0.57 -10.94
CA ASP A 8 12.77 -0.44 -10.76
C ASP A 8 12.28 0.90 -11.33
N PRO A 9 11.35 0.92 -12.30
CA PRO A 9 10.80 2.16 -12.90
C PRO A 9 10.15 3.11 -11.88
N ILE A 10 9.81 2.61 -10.69
CA ILE A 10 9.21 3.38 -9.60
C ILE A 10 10.18 3.70 -8.45
N SER A 11 11.38 3.14 -8.45
CA SER A 11 12.40 3.44 -7.44
C SER A 11 12.73 4.93 -7.25
N PRO A 12 12.79 5.79 -8.30
CA PRO A 12 13.07 7.21 -8.09
C PRO A 12 11.91 7.99 -7.44
N HIS A 13 10.71 7.40 -7.41
CA HIS A 13 9.51 8.03 -6.84
C HIS A 13 8.98 7.29 -5.60
N SER A 14 9.58 6.16 -5.23
CA SER A 14 9.09 5.28 -4.16
C SER A 14 9.11 5.99 -2.81
N GLU A 15 10.18 6.69 -2.44
CA GLU A 15 10.25 7.44 -1.18
C GLU A 15 9.14 8.49 -1.04
N ARG A 16 8.85 9.20 -2.14
CA ARG A 16 7.76 10.19 -2.16
C ARG A 16 6.40 9.53 -1.99
N LEU A 17 6.16 8.40 -2.68
CA LEU A 17 4.94 7.60 -2.53
C LEU A 17 4.79 7.08 -1.11
N VAL A 18 5.85 6.51 -0.51
CA VAL A 18 5.83 5.99 0.86
C VAL A 18 5.49 7.10 1.84
N SER A 19 6.16 8.25 1.75
CA SER A 19 5.88 9.40 2.62
C SER A 19 4.43 9.86 2.48
N TYR A 20 3.89 9.88 1.26
CA TYR A 20 2.50 10.26 1.03
C TYR A 20 1.51 9.25 1.60
N MET A 21 1.71 7.96 1.33
CA MET A 21 0.84 6.91 1.84
C MET A 21 0.84 6.90 3.38
N ASN A 22 1.98 7.19 4.01
CA ASN A 22 2.09 7.33 5.46
C ASN A 22 1.31 8.52 6.04
N THR A 23 0.85 9.48 5.22
CA THR A 23 -0.12 10.50 5.67
C THR A 23 -1.55 9.95 5.74
N HIS A 24 -1.81 8.79 5.16
CA HIS A 24 -3.11 8.10 5.12
C HIS A 24 -2.99 6.65 5.66
N PRO A 25 -2.67 6.46 6.96
CA PRO A 25 -2.49 5.13 7.54
C PRO A 25 -3.75 4.26 7.49
N ALA A 26 -4.94 4.85 7.44
CA ALA A 26 -6.20 4.11 7.30
C ALA A 26 -6.30 3.30 6.00
N THR A 27 -5.79 3.85 4.89
CA THR A 27 -5.70 3.15 3.61
C THR A 27 -4.73 1.97 3.68
N ILE A 28 -3.55 2.20 4.27
CA ILE A 28 -2.53 1.16 4.44
C ILE A 28 -3.07 0.03 5.31
N LEU A 29 -3.83 0.36 6.35
CA LEU A 29 -4.47 -0.61 7.22
C LEU A 29 -5.50 -1.46 6.46
N GLY A 30 -6.26 -0.86 5.55
CA GLY A 30 -7.16 -1.60 4.66
C GLY A 30 -6.43 -2.64 3.81
N TYR A 31 -5.29 -2.26 3.23
CA TYR A 31 -4.44 -3.21 2.48
C TYR A 31 -3.90 -4.33 3.36
N ALA A 32 -3.36 -3.99 4.53
CA ALA A 32 -2.84 -4.96 5.49
C ALA A 32 -3.91 -5.94 5.98
N LYS A 33 -5.11 -5.46 6.29
CA LYS A 33 -6.22 -6.31 6.78
C LYS A 33 -6.71 -7.29 5.72
N TYR A 34 -6.76 -6.85 4.46
CA TYR A 34 -7.26 -7.67 3.37
C TYR A 34 -6.17 -8.54 2.73
N TYR A 35 -5.08 -7.94 2.25
CA TYR A 35 -4.00 -8.66 1.56
C TYR A 35 -2.98 -9.28 2.52
N GLY A 36 -2.80 -8.70 3.70
CA GLY A 36 -1.92 -9.23 4.75
C GLY A 36 -2.60 -10.16 5.73
N GLU A 37 -3.91 -10.41 5.56
CA GLU A 37 -4.75 -11.21 6.46
C GLU A 37 -4.68 -10.75 7.94
N THR A 38 -4.17 -9.55 8.21
CA THR A 38 -3.94 -9.05 9.57
C THR A 38 -5.15 -8.26 10.06
N ARG A 39 -6.29 -8.94 10.24
CA ARG A 39 -7.55 -8.30 10.63
C ARG A 39 -7.47 -7.54 11.97
N SER A 40 -6.63 -8.02 12.89
CA SER A 40 -6.41 -7.46 14.23
C SER A 40 -5.46 -6.25 14.25
N ALA A 41 -4.92 -5.84 13.09
CA ALA A 41 -4.09 -4.65 13.02
C ALA A 41 -4.90 -3.40 13.40
N VAL A 42 -4.31 -2.53 14.22
CA VAL A 42 -4.87 -1.21 14.59
C VAL A 42 -4.23 -0.08 13.84
N SER A 43 -2.97 -0.23 13.47
CA SER A 43 -2.21 0.76 12.71
C SER A 43 -1.39 0.07 11.64
N ALA A 44 -1.11 0.80 10.56
CA ALA A 44 -0.22 0.32 9.51
C ALA A 44 0.53 1.49 8.88
N ARG A 45 1.80 1.25 8.53
CA ARG A 45 2.68 2.19 7.84
C ARG A 45 3.35 1.51 6.68
N MET A 46 3.55 2.23 5.59
CA MET A 46 4.29 1.74 4.44
C MET A 46 5.77 1.96 4.67
N VAL A 47 6.57 0.93 4.40
CA VAL A 47 8.03 0.93 4.60
C VAL A 47 8.73 1.06 3.26
N ASP A 48 8.28 0.31 2.26
CA ASP A 48 8.90 0.29 0.94
C ASP A 48 7.86 -0.01 -0.15
N ILE A 49 8.14 0.42 -1.38
CA ILE A 49 7.31 0.15 -2.57
C ILE A 49 8.19 -0.03 -3.80
N ASP A 50 7.92 -1.11 -4.54
CA ASP A 50 8.66 -1.53 -5.72
C ASP A 50 7.72 -2.05 -6.82
N SER A 51 8.26 -2.30 -8.01
CA SER A 51 7.45 -2.65 -9.19
C SER A 51 6.73 -4.00 -9.05
N ASN A 52 7.11 -4.81 -8.07
CA ASN A 52 6.51 -6.12 -7.79
C ASN A 52 5.56 -6.09 -6.60
N GLY A 53 5.62 -5.08 -5.74
CA GLY A 53 4.83 -5.03 -4.52
C GLY A 53 5.23 -3.89 -3.60
N PHE A 54 4.76 -3.98 -2.36
CA PHE A 54 5.10 -3.03 -1.32
C PHE A 54 5.11 -3.71 0.04
N VAL A 55 5.84 -3.11 0.97
CA VAL A 55 6.01 -3.59 2.34
C VAL A 55 5.27 -2.64 3.27
N VAL A 56 4.43 -3.20 4.12
CA VAL A 56 3.72 -2.46 5.16
C VAL A 56 4.06 -3.06 6.51
N GLU A 57 4.42 -2.22 7.46
CA GLU A 57 4.51 -2.62 8.85
C GLU A 57 3.16 -2.36 9.52
N VAL A 58 2.60 -3.39 10.13
CA VAL A 58 1.34 -3.35 10.86
C VAL A 58 1.62 -3.44 12.34
N GLU A 59 0.86 -2.70 13.13
CA GLU A 59 0.88 -2.76 14.58
C GLU A 59 -0.44 -3.33 15.07
N GLU A 60 -0.37 -4.37 15.89
CA GLU A 60 -1.54 -5.01 16.51
C GLU A 60 -1.86 -4.37 17.87
N GLU A 61 -3.06 -4.66 18.41
CA GLU A 61 -3.49 -4.16 19.73
C GLU A 61 -2.54 -4.52 20.88
N ASN A 62 -1.79 -5.62 20.73
CA ASN A 62 -0.80 -6.06 21.72
C ASN A 62 0.53 -5.28 21.67
N GLY A 63 0.65 -4.31 20.74
CA GLY A 63 1.88 -3.54 20.50
C GLY A 63 2.95 -4.26 19.67
N SER A 64 2.64 -5.45 19.14
CA SER A 64 3.53 -6.19 18.24
C SER A 64 3.49 -5.59 16.86
N LYS A 65 4.67 -5.48 16.25
CA LYS A 65 4.86 -4.99 14.90
C LYS A 65 5.20 -6.15 13.98
N SER A 66 4.47 -6.26 12.88
CA SER A 66 4.67 -7.29 11.87
C SER A 66 4.89 -6.64 10.52
N GLU A 67 5.85 -7.13 9.74
CA GLU A 67 6.03 -6.68 8.36
C GLU A 67 5.26 -7.59 7.41
N VAL A 68 4.36 -7.00 6.63
CA VAL A 68 3.54 -7.67 5.63
C VAL A 68 4.01 -7.25 4.25
N HIS A 69 4.27 -8.26 3.42
CA HIS A 69 4.73 -8.06 2.05
C HIS A 69 3.58 -8.33 1.08
N ILE A 70 3.06 -7.26 0.48
CA ILE A 70 1.93 -7.32 -0.44
C ILE A 70 2.48 -7.25 -1.87
N LYS A 71 2.26 -8.32 -2.64
CA LYS A 71 2.71 -8.39 -4.03
C LYS A 71 1.62 -7.88 -4.97
N PHE A 72 2.02 -7.09 -5.96
CA PHE A 72 1.14 -6.71 -7.06
C PHE A 72 0.85 -7.92 -7.94
N LYS A 73 -0.40 -8.03 -8.39
CA LYS A 73 -0.83 -9.08 -9.33
C LYS A 73 -0.15 -8.95 -10.69
N ILE A 74 0.16 -7.71 -11.10
CA ILE A 74 0.84 -7.37 -12.35
C ILE A 74 2.02 -6.48 -11.98
N ARG A 75 3.20 -6.75 -12.55
CA ARG A 75 4.36 -5.87 -12.38
C ARG A 75 4.09 -4.53 -13.04
N LEU A 76 4.33 -3.47 -12.27
CA LEU A 76 4.23 -2.10 -12.76
C LEU A 76 5.36 -1.84 -13.75
N ARG A 77 5.03 -1.37 -14.97
CA ARG A 77 6.03 -1.02 -15.98
C ARG A 77 6.43 0.45 -15.89
N SER A 78 5.50 1.28 -15.40
CA SER A 78 5.67 2.72 -15.25
C SER A 78 5.02 3.24 -13.97
N TYR A 79 5.48 4.40 -13.50
CA TYR A 79 4.90 5.12 -12.36
C TYR A 79 3.42 5.46 -12.56
N GLU A 80 3.00 5.72 -13.80
CA GLU A 80 1.60 5.99 -14.14
C GLU A 80 0.66 4.81 -13.85
N GLU A 81 1.16 3.57 -13.90
CA GLU A 81 0.38 2.37 -13.59
C GLU A 81 0.20 2.13 -12.08
N VAL A 82 1.04 2.76 -11.24
CA VAL A 82 0.93 2.67 -9.76
C VAL A 82 -0.44 3.15 -9.32
N ARG A 83 -0.91 4.28 -9.85
CA ARG A 83 -2.19 4.89 -9.50
C ARG A 83 -3.37 3.94 -9.71
N PRO A 84 -3.69 3.50 -10.95
CA PRO A 84 -4.84 2.65 -11.19
C PRO A 84 -4.69 1.29 -10.49
N THR A 85 -3.47 0.79 -10.31
CA THR A 85 -3.23 -0.47 -9.59
C THR A 85 -3.59 -0.35 -8.11
N LEU A 86 -3.07 0.68 -7.42
CA LEU A 86 -3.41 0.93 -6.02
C LEU A 86 -4.89 1.23 -5.86
N THR A 87 -5.48 2.06 -6.73
CA THR A 87 -6.92 2.34 -6.70
C THR A 87 -7.76 1.07 -6.84
N ARG A 88 -7.42 0.18 -7.78
CA ARG A 88 -8.13 -1.09 -7.97
C ARG A 88 -7.97 -1.99 -6.74
N MET A 89 -6.76 -2.08 -6.19
CA MET A 89 -6.50 -2.87 -4.99
C MET A 89 -7.25 -2.33 -3.77
N ALA A 90 -7.35 -1.00 -3.64
CA ALA A 90 -8.09 -0.34 -2.56
C ALA A 90 -9.57 -0.65 -2.68
N GLN A 91 -10.11 -0.53 -3.88
CA GLN A 91 -11.51 -0.83 -4.16
C GLN A 91 -11.84 -2.30 -3.85
N GLU A 92 -10.97 -3.24 -4.23
CA GLU A 92 -11.10 -4.66 -3.89
C GLU A 92 -11.09 -4.87 -2.36
N ALA A 93 -10.19 -4.20 -1.64
CA ALA A 93 -10.11 -4.30 -0.18
C ALA A 93 -11.33 -3.65 0.52
N GLU A 94 -11.79 -2.49 0.05
CA GLU A 94 -12.96 -1.79 0.58
C GLU A 94 -14.25 -2.60 0.37
N ASP A 95 -14.43 -3.18 -0.83
CA ASP A 95 -15.60 -4.01 -1.14
C ASP A 95 -15.61 -5.30 -0.30
N ALA A 96 -14.44 -5.92 -0.10
CA ALA A 96 -14.30 -7.11 0.74
C ALA A 96 -14.46 -6.84 2.24
N LEU A 97 -13.99 -5.68 2.72
CA LEU A 97 -14.10 -5.28 4.13
C LEU A 97 -15.43 -4.57 4.45
N GLY A 98 -16.23 -4.21 3.44
CA GLY A 98 -17.46 -3.43 3.59
C GLY A 98 -17.21 -2.00 4.08
N LEU A 99 -16.01 -1.45 3.83
CA LEU A 99 -15.67 -0.08 4.22
C LEU A 99 -16.32 0.92 3.25
N VAL A 100 -16.66 2.11 3.76
CA VAL A 100 -17.29 3.17 2.96
C VAL A 100 -16.33 3.63 1.86
N LYS A 101 -16.70 3.38 0.59
CA LYS A 101 -15.91 3.45 -0.68
C LYS A 101 -15.19 4.77 -1.01
N TYR A 102 -15.16 5.75 -0.11
CA TYR A 102 -14.83 7.14 -0.46
C TYR A 102 -13.58 7.69 0.22
N ILE A 103 -13.04 6.99 1.23
CA ILE A 103 -11.86 7.50 1.96
C ILE A 103 -10.54 7.10 1.29
N CYS A 104 -10.45 6.00 0.54
CA CYS A 104 -9.17 5.58 -0.02
C CYS A 104 -8.93 6.09 -1.46
N ILE A 105 -9.99 6.19 -2.27
CA ILE A 105 -9.88 6.40 -3.72
C ILE A 105 -9.57 7.86 -4.09
N ILE A 106 -10.07 8.83 -3.31
CA ILE A 106 -9.91 10.27 -3.57
C ILE A 106 -8.44 10.69 -3.41
N PHE A 107 -7.75 10.17 -2.40
CA PHE A 107 -6.38 10.57 -2.07
C PHE A 107 -5.36 10.07 -3.10
N ILE A 108 -5.50 8.84 -3.59
CA ILE A 108 -4.59 8.28 -4.63
C ILE A 108 -4.65 9.10 -5.93
N ASN A 109 -5.79 9.70 -6.26
CA ASN A 109 -5.94 10.57 -7.44
C ASN A 109 -5.40 12.00 -7.22
N CYS A 110 -5.37 12.50 -5.99
CA CYS A 110 -5.08 13.91 -5.69
C CYS A 110 -3.58 14.24 -5.64
N TYR A 111 -2.70 13.29 -5.29
CA TYR A 111 -1.28 13.57 -5.01
C TYR A 111 -0.36 13.70 -6.23
N LEU A 112 -0.87 13.40 -7.41
CA LEU A 112 -0.03 13.06 -8.55
C LEU A 112 -0.31 14.02 -9.73
N TYR A 113 -0.52 15.29 -9.36
CA TYR A 113 -0.62 16.49 -10.20
C TYR A 113 0.49 17.47 -9.83
#